data_AF-A0A812LVY1-F1
#
_entry.id   AF-A0A812LVY1-F1
#
_cell.length_a   1.000
_cell.length_b   1.000
_cell.length_c   1.000
_cell.angle_alpha   90.00
_cell.angle_beta   90.00
_cell.angle_gamma   90.00
#
_symmetry.space_group_name_H-M   'P 1'
#
loop_
_entity.id
_entity.type
_entity.pdbx_description
1 polymer ?
#
loop_
_entity_poly.entity_id
_entity_poly.type
_entity_poly.pdbx_seq_one_letter_code
_entity_poly.pdbx_strand_id
1 'polypeptide(L)'
;MPLEGSAPCPCLNPTDTGYGYGCRAHDANGSHYPQCLSTEAPGWCADMWCYVDRSNCAVTNEVSVSGGTEMYWSYTTCGYRDLFSLANITESIRGQTLRVLFIGNTGGWKGNYCSQGGQICINQRGQGPTQRILDTLTNSAGFLVDTRQEVDQAVREQMARVSTSSSQFDLCSWATGMGFVDICGCSMVMLPRRTDASPFVTLWSEPVVLVGPTKAEQPSDDFVSMLGRAFRPFSPGLWGTVLAIVLSMSMLITWLEKDKGGQFETLEGADTFGSGVFTAFFSLVTFEVQFQPQTVGGRIVTLGLAFILVLLVCGYTATLASFLVVESRLASPISSLNDAIRLGYKVCAHRSDSGLVVLNGVSESNVVELASRGDVLPSVGSTCDVAVLRQEDFEASQAVNRGSFCELAKIGDPITTGLIGIAVSEKWAWALRYAMTAMQQEGQVQEALNAYRPPDYCSAVAAEAEATAEPPSLQVEGMAGPFVLTSIIALFGFIVHFIKAAIDDRRARRQAKAKTAVAVDDGDAKDVQPEQLPGAENVASEANEGSTAVVPVTVDANLPQKALISKPLEPCEPAQQPDGLSKI
;
A
#
# COMPACT_ATOMS: atom_id res chain seq x y z
N MET A 1 8.95 52.55 7.44
CA MET A 1 7.94 53.15 8.35
C MET A 1 7.33 54.32 7.60
N PRO A 2 6.05 54.29 7.18
CA PRO A 2 5.40 55.46 6.62
C PRO A 2 5.27 56.52 7.72
N LEU A 3 5.52 57.78 7.36
CA LEU A 3 5.41 58.92 8.27
C LEU A 3 3.97 59.02 8.81
N GLU A 4 3.83 59.19 10.12
CA GLU A 4 2.55 59.44 10.77
C GLU A 4 1.87 60.67 10.13
N GLY A 5 0.69 60.47 9.52
CA GLY A 5 -0.23 61.56 9.16
C GLY A 5 -0.59 61.71 7.67
N SER A 6 0.06 61.03 6.72
CA SER A 6 -0.38 61.01 5.32
C SER A 6 -1.16 59.72 5.04
N ALA A 7 -2.39 59.82 4.52
CA ALA A 7 -3.10 58.66 4.00
C ALA A 7 -2.16 57.90 3.02
N PRO A 8 -2.02 56.57 3.15
CA PRO A 8 -1.02 55.80 2.40
C PRO A 8 -1.24 55.86 0.88
N CYS A 9 -2.36 56.41 0.42
CA CYS A 9 -2.63 56.74 -0.95
C CYS A 9 -3.78 57.78 -0.98
N PRO A 10 -3.54 59.06 -1.31
CA PRO A 10 -4.60 60.05 -1.34
C PRO A 10 -5.39 60.00 -2.67
N CYS A 11 -6.71 60.16 -2.59
CA CYS A 11 -7.54 60.37 -3.77
C CYS A 11 -7.16 61.68 -4.48
N LEU A 12 -7.16 61.68 -5.81
CA LEU A 12 -7.09 62.88 -6.61
C LEU A 12 -8.32 63.75 -6.38
N ASN A 13 -8.12 65.08 -6.29
CA ASN A 13 -9.16 66.10 -6.19
C ASN A 13 -10.37 65.71 -5.30
N PRO A 14 -10.19 65.46 -4.00
CA PRO A 14 -11.23 64.89 -3.13
C PRO A 14 -12.48 65.79 -2.96
N THR A 15 -12.37 67.06 -3.32
CA THR A 15 -13.48 68.03 -3.30
C THR A 15 -14.33 68.00 -4.58
N ASP A 16 -13.85 67.36 -5.64
CA ASP A 16 -14.61 67.19 -6.89
C ASP A 16 -15.72 66.14 -6.69
N THR A 17 -16.83 66.31 -7.41
CA THR A 17 -17.99 65.41 -7.41
C THR A 17 -18.05 64.56 -8.67
N GLY A 18 -17.10 64.70 -9.59
CA GLY A 18 -16.97 63.88 -10.78
C GLY A 18 -16.73 62.40 -10.46
N TYR A 19 -17.04 61.54 -11.42
CA TYR A 19 -16.88 60.11 -11.29
C TYR A 19 -15.43 59.72 -10.98
N GLY A 20 -15.23 58.96 -9.91
CA GLY A 20 -13.91 58.54 -9.45
C GLY A 20 -13.13 59.61 -8.65
N TYR A 21 -13.69 60.78 -8.33
CA TYR A 21 -13.03 61.76 -7.46
C TYR A 21 -13.56 61.71 -6.02
N GLY A 22 -12.64 61.50 -5.08
CA GLY A 22 -12.94 61.22 -3.67
C GLY A 22 -13.58 59.85 -3.44
N CYS A 23 -13.58 59.38 -2.19
CA CYS A 23 -14.15 58.06 -1.85
C CYS A 23 -15.67 58.07 -1.95
N ARG A 24 -16.20 57.54 -3.05
CA ARG A 24 -17.63 57.45 -3.35
C ARG A 24 -17.97 56.09 -3.95
N ALA A 25 -19.23 55.68 -3.82
CA ALA A 25 -19.73 54.43 -4.37
C ALA A 25 -19.43 54.32 -5.88
N HIS A 26 -19.06 53.12 -6.36
CA HIS A 26 -18.57 52.97 -7.72
C HIS A 26 -19.57 53.38 -8.77
N ASP A 27 -20.78 52.86 -8.72
CA ASP A 27 -21.82 53.23 -9.66
C ASP A 27 -23.20 52.89 -9.11
N ALA A 28 -23.47 53.30 -7.86
CA ALA A 28 -24.73 52.99 -7.16
C ALA A 28 -25.99 53.49 -7.88
N ASN A 29 -25.84 54.41 -8.84
CA ASN A 29 -26.93 54.92 -9.68
C ASN A 29 -26.97 54.29 -11.09
N GLY A 30 -26.06 53.36 -11.40
CA GLY A 30 -25.98 52.65 -12.69
C GLY A 30 -25.70 53.53 -13.90
N SER A 31 -25.05 54.70 -13.71
CA SER A 31 -24.80 55.64 -14.81
C SER A 31 -23.76 55.14 -15.82
N HIS A 32 -22.85 54.26 -15.38
CA HIS A 32 -21.75 53.72 -16.18
C HIS A 32 -21.91 52.21 -16.42
N TYR A 33 -22.52 51.51 -15.47
CA TYR A 33 -22.66 50.07 -15.39
C TYR A 33 -24.11 49.70 -15.07
N PRO A 34 -24.95 49.42 -16.09
CA PRO A 34 -26.38 49.14 -15.92
C PRO A 34 -26.67 47.99 -14.94
N GLN A 35 -25.75 47.04 -14.78
CA GLN A 35 -25.87 45.93 -13.83
C GLN A 35 -25.97 46.37 -12.37
N CYS A 36 -25.52 47.58 -12.03
CA CYS A 36 -25.61 48.13 -10.68
C CYS A 36 -27.04 48.53 -10.28
N LEU A 37 -27.99 48.56 -11.23
CA LEU A 37 -29.43 48.77 -10.97
C LEU A 37 -30.22 47.46 -10.85
N SER A 38 -29.58 46.30 -11.06
CA SER A 38 -30.26 45.01 -10.95
C SER A 38 -30.56 44.63 -9.49
N THR A 39 -31.54 43.75 -9.28
CA THR A 39 -31.84 43.19 -7.96
C THR A 39 -30.72 42.32 -7.40
N GLU A 40 -29.78 41.89 -8.26
CA GLU A 40 -28.57 41.14 -7.94
C GLU A 40 -27.32 41.97 -8.24
N ALA A 41 -27.37 43.27 -7.91
CA ALA A 41 -26.27 44.19 -8.16
C ALA A 41 -24.96 43.68 -7.51
N PRO A 42 -23.84 43.65 -8.25
CA PRO A 42 -22.55 43.29 -7.68
C PRO A 42 -22.16 44.19 -6.49
N GLY A 43 -21.56 43.61 -5.45
CA GLY A 43 -21.17 44.35 -4.24
C GLY A 43 -20.28 45.57 -4.50
N TRP A 44 -19.41 45.48 -5.53
CA TRP A 44 -18.54 46.59 -5.92
C TRP A 44 -19.29 47.86 -6.35
N CYS A 45 -20.55 47.75 -6.79
CA CYS A 45 -21.35 48.90 -7.20
C CYS A 45 -21.54 49.92 -6.07
N ALA A 46 -21.62 49.43 -4.82
CA ALA A 46 -21.77 50.25 -3.62
C ALA A 46 -20.43 50.54 -2.91
N ASP A 47 -19.38 49.78 -3.22
CA ASP A 47 -18.06 49.95 -2.63
C ASP A 47 -17.44 51.29 -3.04
N MET A 48 -16.73 51.91 -2.10
CA MET A 48 -16.10 53.20 -2.34
C MET A 48 -14.73 53.04 -2.99
N TRP A 49 -14.46 53.86 -4.00
CA TRP A 49 -13.17 53.93 -4.70
C TRP A 49 -12.86 55.36 -5.10
N CYS A 50 -11.64 55.60 -5.56
CA CYS A 50 -11.26 56.85 -6.20
C CYS A 50 -10.05 56.69 -7.13
N TYR A 51 -9.84 57.66 -8.01
CA TYR A 51 -8.59 57.87 -8.71
C TYR A 51 -7.53 58.37 -7.74
N VAL A 52 -6.30 57.92 -7.93
CA VAL A 52 -5.17 58.15 -7.05
C VAL A 52 -3.93 58.57 -7.83
N ASP A 53 -3.05 59.30 -7.17
CA ASP A 53 -1.72 59.57 -7.71
C ASP A 53 -0.83 58.34 -7.51
N ARG A 54 -0.48 57.65 -8.60
CA ARG A 54 0.37 56.45 -8.57
C ARG A 54 1.69 56.68 -7.83
N SER A 55 2.27 57.87 -7.95
CA SER A 55 3.57 58.20 -7.38
C SER A 55 3.52 58.38 -5.86
N ASN A 56 2.35 58.71 -5.33
CA ASN A 56 2.08 58.94 -3.90
C ASN A 56 1.18 57.84 -3.28
N CYS A 57 1.09 56.67 -3.93
CA CYS A 57 0.24 55.56 -3.52
C CYS A 57 1.06 54.34 -3.09
N ALA A 58 1.02 54.02 -1.79
CA ALA A 58 1.65 52.85 -1.19
C ALA A 58 0.73 51.61 -1.18
N VAL A 59 -0.54 51.73 -1.57
CA VAL A 59 -1.50 50.63 -1.63
C VAL A 59 -1.77 50.16 -3.06
N THR A 60 -2.42 49.02 -3.20
CA THR A 60 -2.82 48.46 -4.51
C THR A 60 -3.71 49.44 -5.28
N ASN A 61 -3.40 49.61 -6.55
CA ASN A 61 -4.11 50.45 -7.49
C ASN A 61 -4.02 49.83 -8.89
N GLU A 62 -5.03 50.10 -9.71
CA GLU A 62 -5.16 49.61 -11.07
C GLU A 62 -5.12 50.76 -12.06
N VAL A 63 -4.73 50.48 -13.31
CA VAL A 63 -4.70 51.50 -14.39
C VAL A 63 -5.98 51.44 -15.22
N SER A 64 -6.51 52.61 -15.55
CA SER A 64 -7.58 52.81 -16.52
C SER A 64 -7.08 53.77 -17.61
N VAL A 65 -7.32 53.42 -18.87
CA VAL A 65 -6.99 54.29 -20.00
C VAL A 65 -8.30 54.90 -20.50
N SER A 66 -8.49 56.19 -20.23
CA SER A 66 -9.66 56.95 -20.70
C SER A 66 -9.19 58.12 -21.55
N GLY A 67 -9.65 58.17 -22.80
CA GLY A 67 -9.32 59.27 -23.73
C GLY A 67 -7.83 59.43 -24.04
N GLY A 68 -7.03 58.37 -23.91
CA GLY A 68 -5.57 58.38 -24.12
C GLY A 68 -4.74 58.86 -22.92
N THR A 69 -5.37 59.12 -21.78
CA THR A 69 -4.68 59.44 -20.52
C THR A 69 -4.76 58.24 -19.57
N GLU A 70 -3.62 57.86 -19.00
CA GLU A 70 -3.54 56.84 -17.95
C GLU A 70 -3.96 57.44 -16.61
N MET A 71 -4.99 56.87 -16.01
CA MET A 71 -5.48 57.21 -14.68
C MET A 71 -5.37 55.98 -13.79
N TYR A 72 -4.94 56.17 -12.54
CA TYR A 72 -4.82 55.07 -11.58
C TYR A 72 -5.91 55.15 -10.54
N TRP A 73 -6.46 54.02 -10.11
CA TRP A 73 -7.58 53.99 -9.19
C TRP A 73 -7.42 52.91 -8.11
N SER A 74 -8.07 53.10 -6.96
CA SER A 74 -7.93 52.21 -5.81
C SER A 74 -9.17 52.19 -4.91
N TYR A 75 -9.72 51.00 -4.65
CA TYR A 75 -10.69 50.77 -3.57
C TYR A 75 -10.03 50.78 -2.20
N THR A 76 -8.78 50.30 -2.12
CA THR A 76 -8.04 50.16 -0.87
C THR A 76 -7.81 51.51 -0.20
N THR A 77 -7.63 52.55 -1.01
CA THR A 77 -7.57 53.94 -0.56
C THR A 77 -8.80 54.35 0.25
N CYS A 78 -9.96 53.82 -0.09
CA CYS A 78 -11.24 54.11 0.55
C CYS A 78 -11.66 53.06 1.59
N GLY A 79 -10.77 52.11 1.91
CA GLY A 79 -11.03 51.05 2.90
C GLY A 79 -11.77 49.83 2.35
N TYR A 80 -11.92 49.71 1.02
CA TYR A 80 -12.60 48.60 0.36
C TYR A 80 -11.61 47.69 -0.38
N ARG A 81 -11.99 46.42 -0.55
CA ARG A 81 -11.27 45.50 -1.43
C ARG A 81 -11.75 45.73 -2.86
N ASP A 82 -10.85 45.65 -3.83
CA ASP A 82 -11.22 45.77 -5.24
C ASP A 82 -12.02 44.55 -5.72
N LEU A 83 -13.34 44.62 -5.51
CA LEU A 83 -14.30 43.62 -5.99
C LEU A 83 -14.71 43.88 -7.45
N PHE A 84 -14.44 45.05 -8.00
CA PHE A 84 -14.75 45.39 -9.39
C PHE A 84 -13.81 44.68 -10.35
N SER A 85 -12.49 44.81 -10.14
CA SER A 85 -11.51 44.03 -10.91
C SER A 85 -11.73 42.54 -10.72
N LEU A 86 -12.09 42.10 -9.49
CA LEU A 86 -12.39 40.70 -9.18
C LEU A 86 -13.58 40.15 -10.00
N ALA A 87 -14.68 40.90 -10.04
CA ALA A 87 -15.86 40.54 -10.82
C ALA A 87 -15.59 40.52 -12.33
N ASN A 88 -14.57 41.26 -12.78
CA ASN A 88 -14.21 41.39 -14.18
C ASN A 88 -12.95 40.58 -14.58
N ILE A 89 -12.43 39.71 -13.70
CA ILE A 89 -11.15 39.01 -13.95
C ILE A 89 -11.18 38.24 -15.27
N THR A 90 -12.23 37.45 -15.50
CA THR A 90 -12.38 36.66 -16.73
C THR A 90 -12.85 37.52 -17.91
N GLU A 91 -13.60 38.59 -17.68
CA GLU A 91 -13.97 39.53 -18.74
C GLU A 91 -12.76 40.29 -19.30
N SER A 92 -11.73 40.54 -18.49
CA SER A 92 -10.50 41.19 -18.94
C SER A 92 -9.75 40.41 -20.03
N ILE A 93 -9.90 39.08 -20.03
CA ILE A 93 -9.27 38.17 -21.00
C ILE A 93 -10.27 37.72 -22.07
N ARG A 94 -11.58 37.85 -21.85
CA ARG A 94 -12.60 37.46 -22.82
C ARG A 94 -12.47 38.27 -24.11
N GLY A 95 -12.54 37.57 -25.24
CA GLY A 95 -12.38 38.14 -26.58
C GLY A 95 -10.95 38.57 -26.93
N GLN A 96 -10.00 38.52 -25.99
CA GLN A 96 -8.60 38.83 -26.26
C GLN A 96 -7.94 37.71 -27.05
N THR A 97 -6.99 38.05 -27.91
CA THR A 97 -6.18 37.05 -28.62
C THR A 97 -4.86 36.83 -27.89
N LEU A 98 -4.65 35.62 -27.39
CA LEU A 98 -3.44 35.22 -26.67
C LEU A 98 -2.51 34.42 -27.58
N ARG A 99 -1.24 34.79 -27.58
CA ARG A 99 -0.16 34.12 -28.29
C ARG A 99 0.28 32.89 -27.50
N VAL A 100 0.06 31.71 -28.05
CA VAL A 100 0.37 30.44 -27.38
C VAL A 100 1.46 29.70 -28.14
N LEU A 101 2.50 29.27 -27.44
CA LEU A 101 3.56 28.42 -27.98
C LEU A 101 3.36 26.99 -27.47
N PHE A 102 2.93 26.07 -28.33
CA PHE A 102 2.71 24.67 -27.96
C PHE A 102 4.02 23.87 -28.03
N ILE A 103 4.27 23.05 -27.03
CA ILE A 103 5.49 22.21 -26.93
C ILE A 103 5.08 20.77 -26.64
N GLY A 104 5.71 19.84 -27.35
CA GLY A 104 5.52 18.41 -27.14
C GLY A 104 6.12 17.96 -25.80
N ASN A 105 5.42 17.06 -25.12
CA ASN A 105 5.83 16.50 -23.86
C ASN A 105 6.94 15.46 -24.05
N THR A 106 7.77 15.26 -23.02
CA THR A 106 8.97 14.42 -23.08
C THR A 106 8.78 13.03 -22.45
N GLY A 107 7.67 12.76 -21.79
CA GLY A 107 7.37 11.48 -21.14
C GLY A 107 6.11 11.53 -20.28
N GLY A 108 5.62 10.37 -19.85
CA GLY A 108 4.37 10.24 -19.11
C GLY A 108 3.15 10.30 -20.02
N TRP A 109 1.98 10.55 -19.43
CA TRP A 109 0.70 10.62 -20.16
C TRP A 109 -0.04 11.95 -19.98
N LYS A 110 0.32 12.80 -19.01
CA LYS A 110 -0.47 14.01 -18.68
C LYS A 110 -0.16 15.24 -19.56
N GLY A 111 0.86 15.18 -20.40
CA GLY A 111 1.32 16.32 -21.20
C GLY A 111 0.50 16.65 -22.45
N ASN A 112 1.10 17.48 -23.29
CA ASN A 112 0.66 17.77 -24.66
C ASN A 112 1.59 17.05 -25.65
N TYR A 113 1.08 16.34 -26.65
CA TYR A 113 1.87 15.52 -27.56
C TYR A 113 1.77 16.02 -28.99
N CYS A 114 2.92 16.16 -29.63
CA CYS A 114 3.05 16.40 -31.06
C CYS A 114 4.15 15.50 -31.64
N SER A 115 4.57 15.73 -32.88
CA SER A 115 5.48 14.82 -33.61
C SER A 115 6.81 14.55 -32.92
N GLN A 116 7.31 15.49 -32.11
CA GLN A 116 8.56 15.36 -31.36
C GLN A 116 8.41 15.89 -29.94
N GLY A 117 8.77 15.05 -28.96
CA GLY A 117 8.79 15.44 -27.55
C GLY A 117 9.88 16.45 -27.24
N GLY A 118 9.57 17.43 -26.40
CA GLY A 118 10.47 18.51 -26.00
C GLY A 118 10.74 19.56 -27.08
N GLN A 119 10.03 19.51 -28.21
CA GLN A 119 10.14 20.46 -29.31
C GLN A 119 8.86 21.27 -29.49
N ILE A 120 8.98 22.44 -30.12
CA ILE A 120 7.82 23.27 -30.48
C ILE A 120 6.95 22.51 -31.48
N CYS A 121 5.64 22.52 -31.27
CA CYS A 121 4.70 21.88 -32.17
C CYS A 121 4.48 22.76 -33.41
N ILE A 122 4.91 22.25 -34.57
CA ILE A 122 4.81 22.95 -35.85
C ILE A 122 3.46 22.63 -36.52
N ASN A 123 2.74 23.66 -36.97
CA ASN A 123 1.44 23.56 -37.64
C ASN A 123 0.35 22.79 -36.89
N GLN A 124 0.47 22.64 -35.57
CA GLN A 124 -0.50 21.94 -34.73
C GLN A 124 -0.43 22.43 -33.29
N ARG A 125 -1.53 22.30 -32.54
CA ARG A 125 -1.55 22.56 -31.09
C ARG A 125 -1.06 21.38 -30.26
N GLY A 126 -1.00 20.19 -30.87
CA GLY A 126 -0.76 18.92 -30.17
C GLY A 126 -2.07 18.32 -29.67
N GLN A 127 -1.97 17.18 -28.98
CA GLN A 127 -3.10 16.44 -28.41
C GLN A 127 -2.75 15.93 -27.01
N GLY A 128 -3.76 15.64 -26.20
CA GLY A 128 -3.58 15.06 -24.87
C GLY A 128 -4.23 15.90 -23.77
N PRO A 129 -4.12 15.45 -22.52
CA PRO A 129 -4.84 16.06 -21.41
C PRO A 129 -4.44 17.52 -21.15
N THR A 130 -3.16 17.89 -21.30
CA THR A 130 -2.77 19.32 -21.17
C THR A 130 -3.42 20.18 -22.26
N GLN A 131 -3.47 19.69 -23.50
CA GLN A 131 -4.13 20.42 -24.58
C GLN A 131 -5.62 20.55 -24.31
N ARG A 132 -6.29 19.48 -23.84
CA ARG A 132 -7.70 19.53 -23.47
C ARG A 132 -7.96 20.53 -22.33
N ILE A 133 -7.08 20.61 -21.33
CA ILE A 133 -7.19 21.62 -20.27
C ILE A 133 -7.11 23.03 -20.86
N LEU A 134 -6.19 23.29 -21.79
CA LEU A 134 -6.07 24.59 -22.45
C LEU A 134 -7.27 24.92 -23.33
N ASP A 135 -7.83 23.94 -24.04
CA ASP A 135 -9.05 24.13 -24.83
C ASP A 135 -10.26 24.44 -23.94
N THR A 136 -10.42 23.72 -22.82
CA THR A 136 -11.46 24.02 -21.83
C THR A 136 -11.27 25.41 -21.22
N LEU A 137 -10.03 25.79 -20.88
CA LEU A 137 -9.72 27.13 -20.37
C LEU A 137 -10.03 28.23 -21.38
N THR A 138 -9.71 27.99 -22.66
CA THR A 138 -10.02 28.91 -23.76
C THR A 138 -11.53 29.10 -23.89
N ASN A 139 -12.30 28.01 -23.80
CA ASN A 139 -13.75 28.05 -23.91
C ASN A 139 -14.43 28.70 -22.68
N SER A 140 -13.95 28.42 -21.47
CA SER A 140 -14.55 28.94 -20.24
C SER A 140 -14.20 30.42 -20.00
N ALA A 141 -12.95 30.81 -20.25
CA ALA A 141 -12.52 32.21 -20.13
C ALA A 141 -12.88 33.05 -21.38
N GLY A 142 -13.13 32.40 -22.52
CA GLY A 142 -13.63 33.03 -23.74
C GLY A 142 -12.59 33.84 -24.52
N PHE A 143 -11.30 33.50 -24.43
CA PHE A 143 -10.25 34.13 -25.22
C PHE A 143 -9.98 33.39 -26.54
N LEU A 144 -9.30 34.04 -27.48
CA LEU A 144 -8.89 33.48 -28.76
C LEU A 144 -7.41 33.08 -28.71
N VAL A 145 -7.03 32.04 -29.44
CA VAL A 145 -5.66 31.50 -29.45
C VAL A 145 -4.98 31.81 -30.79
N ASP A 146 -3.93 32.64 -30.74
CA ASP A 146 -2.95 32.81 -31.81
C ASP A 146 -1.77 31.84 -31.59
N THR A 147 -1.57 30.89 -32.50
CA THR A 147 -0.53 29.88 -32.34
C THR A 147 0.80 30.37 -32.88
N ARG A 148 1.79 30.53 -31.99
CA ARG A 148 3.17 30.84 -32.36
C ARG A 148 3.90 29.55 -32.70
N GLN A 149 4.71 29.58 -33.75
CA GLN A 149 5.53 28.44 -34.19
C GLN A 149 7.02 28.66 -33.94
N GLU A 150 7.39 29.87 -33.56
CA GLU A 150 8.76 30.26 -33.28
C GLU A 150 8.80 31.32 -32.18
N VAL A 151 9.93 31.33 -31.48
CA VAL A 151 10.29 32.35 -30.50
C VAL A 151 11.28 33.31 -31.13
N ASP A 152 11.06 34.60 -30.88
CA ASP A 152 11.89 35.71 -31.35
C ASP A 152 13.37 35.51 -31.01
N GLN A 153 14.24 35.93 -31.92
CA GLN A 153 15.68 35.81 -31.81
C GLN A 153 16.22 36.54 -30.57
N ALA A 154 15.63 37.68 -30.19
CA ALA A 154 16.04 38.44 -29.02
C ALA A 154 15.92 37.62 -27.72
N VAL A 155 14.86 36.80 -27.60
CA VAL A 155 14.66 35.93 -26.43
C VAL A 155 15.72 34.82 -26.40
N ARG A 156 16.02 34.23 -27.56
CA ARG A 156 17.03 33.17 -27.67
C ARG A 156 18.42 33.68 -27.28
N GLU A 157 18.78 34.85 -27.76
CA GLU A 157 20.06 35.49 -27.45
C GLU A 157 20.16 35.87 -25.97
N GLN A 158 19.09 36.40 -25.39
CA GLN A 158 19.06 36.75 -23.98
C GLN A 158 19.18 35.50 -23.08
N MET A 159 18.43 34.44 -23.39
CA MET A 159 18.52 33.18 -22.67
C MET A 159 19.92 32.58 -22.76
N ALA A 160 20.54 32.58 -23.95
CA ALA A 160 21.89 32.04 -24.16
C ALA A 160 22.98 32.80 -23.38
N ARG A 161 22.76 34.07 -23.03
CA ARG A 161 23.69 34.87 -22.20
C ARG A 161 23.63 34.50 -20.72
N VAL A 162 22.47 34.08 -20.22
CA VAL A 162 22.20 33.90 -18.79
C VAL A 162 22.13 32.43 -18.40
N SER A 163 21.71 31.56 -19.32
CA SER A 163 21.41 30.16 -19.05
C SER A 163 22.20 29.24 -19.99
N THR A 164 22.69 28.12 -19.45
CA THR A 164 23.31 27.03 -20.23
C THR A 164 22.29 26.02 -20.75
N SER A 165 21.00 26.20 -20.43
CA SER A 165 19.94 25.30 -20.84
C SER A 165 19.64 25.44 -22.33
N SER A 166 19.48 24.32 -23.03
CA SER A 166 19.01 24.26 -24.43
C SER A 166 17.54 23.81 -24.53
N SER A 167 16.80 23.81 -23.42
CA SER A 167 15.44 23.30 -23.31
C SER A 167 14.42 24.27 -23.92
N GLN A 168 13.54 23.78 -24.79
CA GLN A 168 12.43 24.58 -25.35
C GLN A 168 11.42 25.01 -24.27
N PHE A 169 11.27 24.23 -23.19
CA PHE A 169 10.46 24.61 -22.04
C PHE A 169 11.00 25.84 -21.33
N ASP A 170 12.33 25.93 -21.22
CA ASP A 170 12.98 27.08 -20.61
C ASP A 170 12.86 28.28 -21.56
N LEU A 171 13.12 28.09 -22.87
CA LEU A 171 12.93 29.14 -23.87
C LEU A 171 11.51 29.72 -23.88
N CYS A 172 10.49 28.88 -23.75
CA CYS A 172 9.10 29.33 -23.65
C CYS A 172 8.85 30.14 -22.38
N SER A 173 9.38 29.70 -21.23
CA SER A 173 9.28 30.45 -19.97
C SER A 173 9.92 31.84 -20.11
N TRP A 174 11.08 31.95 -20.76
CA TRP A 174 11.70 33.25 -21.06
C TRP A 174 10.84 34.09 -22.01
N ALA A 175 10.27 33.48 -23.04
CA ALA A 175 9.41 34.18 -24.00
C ALA A 175 8.14 34.74 -23.34
N THR A 176 7.56 34.03 -22.37
CA THR A 176 6.40 34.51 -21.61
C THR A 176 6.76 35.61 -20.64
N GLY A 177 7.88 35.48 -19.93
CA GLY A 177 8.42 36.52 -19.06
C GLY A 177 8.71 37.84 -19.77
N MET A 178 9.28 37.75 -20.97
CA MET A 178 9.60 38.90 -21.81
C MET A 178 8.39 39.41 -22.63
N GLY A 179 7.21 38.79 -22.51
CA GLY A 179 5.99 39.23 -23.19
C GLY A 179 5.93 38.98 -24.70
N PHE A 180 6.78 38.09 -25.26
CA PHE A 180 6.71 37.66 -26.67
C PHE A 180 5.66 36.58 -26.91
N VAL A 181 5.38 35.78 -25.89
CA VAL A 181 4.36 34.73 -25.84
C VAL A 181 3.49 34.98 -24.61
N ASP A 182 2.20 34.67 -24.67
CA ASP A 182 1.28 34.87 -23.55
C ASP A 182 1.13 33.60 -22.70
N ILE A 183 1.14 32.41 -23.33
CA ILE A 183 1.02 31.10 -22.65
C ILE A 183 1.98 30.08 -23.28
N CYS A 184 2.66 29.31 -22.43
CA CYS A 184 3.30 28.06 -22.84
C CYS A 184 2.28 26.91 -22.88
N GLY A 185 1.95 26.45 -24.09
CA GLY A 185 0.99 25.38 -24.37
C GLY A 185 1.54 23.98 -24.06
N CYS A 186 2.07 23.78 -22.86
CA CYS A 186 2.64 22.52 -22.38
C CYS A 186 2.68 22.50 -20.85
N SER A 187 2.66 21.31 -20.26
CA SER A 187 2.84 21.14 -18.82
C SER A 187 4.31 20.94 -18.50
N MET A 188 4.80 21.64 -17.49
CA MET A 188 6.20 21.53 -17.08
C MET A 188 6.36 21.68 -15.57
N VAL A 189 7.41 21.06 -15.04
CA VAL A 189 7.78 21.25 -13.63
C VAL A 189 8.16 22.71 -13.38
N MET A 190 7.60 23.30 -12.33
CA MET A 190 7.96 24.62 -11.83
C MET A 190 9.33 24.54 -11.14
N LEU A 191 10.37 24.99 -11.84
CA LEU A 191 11.73 25.07 -11.33
C LEU A 191 12.07 26.53 -10.98
N PRO A 192 12.97 26.79 -10.00
CA PRO A 192 13.38 28.16 -9.67
C PRO A 192 13.81 28.99 -10.89
N ARG A 193 14.61 28.41 -11.79
CA ARG A 193 15.05 29.06 -13.03
C ARG A 193 13.93 29.41 -14.03
N ARG A 194 12.75 28.80 -13.90
CA ARG A 194 11.58 29.07 -14.74
C ARG A 194 10.64 30.05 -14.06
N THR A 195 10.41 29.88 -12.77
CA THR A 195 9.55 30.77 -11.97
C THR A 195 10.17 32.15 -11.78
N ASP A 196 11.50 32.25 -11.86
CA ASP A 196 12.22 33.53 -11.94
C ASP A 196 12.05 34.19 -13.32
N ALA A 197 11.98 33.40 -14.39
CA ALA A 197 11.81 33.91 -15.74
C ALA A 197 10.37 34.37 -16.03
N SER A 198 9.36 33.74 -15.46
CA SER A 198 7.94 34.02 -15.77
C SER A 198 7.01 33.57 -14.65
N PRO A 199 5.85 34.22 -14.47
CA PRO A 199 4.83 33.69 -13.59
C PRO A 199 4.24 32.38 -14.12
N PHE A 200 3.81 31.53 -13.19
CA PHE A 200 3.20 30.23 -13.47
C PHE A 200 1.75 30.16 -12.98
N VAL A 201 0.99 29.34 -13.69
CA VAL A 201 -0.32 28.84 -13.27
C VAL A 201 -0.20 27.34 -13.01
N THR A 202 -0.54 26.93 -11.79
CA THR A 202 -0.47 25.52 -11.36
C THR A 202 -1.59 24.71 -12.01
N LEU A 203 -1.23 23.59 -12.63
CA LEU A 203 -2.19 22.65 -13.20
C LEU A 203 -2.49 21.49 -12.22
N TRP A 204 -1.45 20.83 -11.70
CA TRP A 204 -1.55 19.75 -10.72
C TRP A 204 -0.22 19.52 -9.99
N SER A 205 -0.24 18.66 -8.99
CA SER A 205 0.94 18.16 -8.29
C SER A 205 1.28 16.75 -8.75
N GLU A 206 2.52 16.50 -9.16
CA GLU A 206 2.99 15.22 -9.70
C GLU A 206 3.90 14.51 -8.69
N PRO A 207 3.47 13.37 -8.12
CA PRO A 207 4.31 12.59 -7.22
C PRO A 207 5.51 11.95 -7.94
N VAL A 208 6.66 11.97 -7.29
CA VAL A 208 7.86 11.21 -7.67
C VAL A 208 7.93 9.98 -6.78
N VAL A 209 7.88 8.80 -7.40
CA VAL A 209 7.73 7.52 -6.71
C VAL A 209 8.98 6.67 -6.85
N LEU A 210 9.22 5.83 -5.84
CA LEU A 210 10.19 4.74 -5.91
C LEU A 210 9.50 3.51 -6.49
N VAL A 211 10.12 2.87 -7.46
CA VAL A 211 9.61 1.67 -8.13
C VAL A 211 10.68 0.59 -8.13
N GLY A 212 10.28 -0.65 -7.90
CA GLY A 212 11.20 -1.78 -7.92
C GLY A 212 10.48 -3.11 -8.05
N PRO A 213 11.25 -4.21 -8.14
CA PRO A 213 10.70 -5.54 -8.36
C PRO A 213 9.93 -6.01 -7.13
N THR A 214 8.77 -6.61 -7.38
CA THR A 214 8.05 -7.37 -6.37
C THR A 214 8.50 -8.82 -6.43
N LYS A 215 8.73 -9.43 -5.27
CA LYS A 215 9.00 -10.86 -5.15
C LYS A 215 7.88 -11.49 -4.35
N ALA A 216 7.47 -12.71 -4.73
CA ALA A 216 6.67 -13.52 -3.83
C ALA A 216 7.50 -13.70 -2.55
N GLU A 217 6.95 -13.29 -1.42
CA GLU A 217 7.60 -13.46 -0.12
C GLU A 217 7.74 -14.97 0.14
N GLN A 218 8.87 -15.55 -0.27
CA GLN A 218 9.15 -16.95 0.00
C GLN A 218 9.45 -17.05 1.50
N PRO A 219 8.65 -17.84 2.26
CA PRO A 219 8.85 -17.95 3.68
C PRO A 219 10.22 -18.57 3.95
N SER A 220 11.03 -17.91 4.80
CA SER A 220 12.36 -18.38 5.19
C SER A 220 12.36 -19.89 5.52
N ASP A 221 13.36 -20.62 5.02
CA ASP A 221 13.50 -22.06 5.24
C ASP A 221 14.15 -22.41 6.60
N ASP A 222 14.33 -21.43 7.49
CA ASP A 222 14.93 -21.67 8.80
C ASP A 222 14.08 -22.65 9.62
N PHE A 223 14.72 -23.68 10.20
CA PHE A 223 14.08 -24.74 10.98
C PHE A 223 13.18 -24.22 12.11
N VAL A 224 13.60 -23.16 12.81
CA VAL A 224 12.83 -22.51 13.88
C VAL A 224 11.54 -21.88 13.32
N SER A 225 11.64 -21.29 12.13
CA SER A 225 10.49 -20.70 11.46
C SER A 225 9.52 -21.78 10.99
N MET A 226 10.01 -22.93 10.51
CA MET A 226 9.20 -24.08 10.09
C MET A 226 8.43 -24.71 11.26
N LEU A 227 9.08 -24.89 12.41
CA LEU A 227 8.42 -25.41 13.62
C LEU A 227 7.40 -24.40 14.19
N GLY A 228 7.71 -23.10 14.10
CA GLY A 228 6.83 -22.03 14.55
C GLY A 228 5.55 -21.85 13.73
N ARG A 229 5.48 -22.35 12.48
CA ARG A 229 4.29 -22.23 11.62
C ARG A 229 3.04 -22.82 12.25
N ALA A 230 3.14 -23.95 12.97
CA ALA A 230 2.02 -24.58 13.66
C ALA A 230 1.49 -23.76 14.86
N PHE A 231 2.31 -22.87 15.43
CA PHE A 231 1.93 -22.07 16.60
C PHE A 231 1.51 -20.63 16.25
N ARG A 232 1.65 -20.21 14.98
CA ARG A 232 1.24 -18.88 14.48
C ARG A 232 -0.24 -18.52 14.65
N PRO A 233 -1.22 -19.45 14.62
CA PRO A 233 -2.63 -19.09 14.71
C PRO A 233 -2.99 -18.28 15.97
N PHE A 234 -2.24 -18.44 17.06
CA PHE A 234 -2.38 -17.64 18.28
C PHE A 234 -1.08 -16.91 18.61
N SER A 235 -1.20 -15.69 19.14
CA SER A 235 -0.04 -14.95 19.61
C SER A 235 0.59 -15.65 20.82
N PRO A 236 1.90 -15.47 21.08
CA PRO A 236 2.55 -16.06 22.25
C PRO A 236 1.88 -15.67 23.57
N GLY A 237 1.36 -14.45 23.67
CA GLY A 237 0.60 -13.98 24.84
C GLY A 237 -0.71 -14.72 25.03
N LEU A 238 -1.43 -15.04 23.94
CA LEU A 238 -2.66 -15.81 24.00
C LEU A 238 -2.38 -17.27 24.41
N TRP A 239 -1.34 -17.90 23.87
CA TRP A 239 -0.91 -19.24 24.29
C TRP A 239 -0.60 -19.32 25.79
N GLY A 240 0.15 -18.34 26.32
CA GLY A 240 0.44 -18.26 27.75
C GLY A 240 -0.81 -18.10 28.62
N THR A 241 -1.76 -17.28 28.16
CA THR A 241 -3.04 -17.06 28.85
C THR A 241 -3.90 -18.32 28.87
N VAL A 242 -4.00 -19.02 27.73
CA VAL A 242 -4.73 -20.29 27.60
C VAL A 242 -4.14 -21.35 28.53
N LEU A 243 -2.80 -21.49 28.54
CA LEU A 243 -2.12 -22.44 29.42
C LEU A 243 -2.42 -22.14 30.89
N ALA A 244 -2.35 -20.87 31.30
CA ALA A 244 -2.65 -20.46 32.68
C ALA A 244 -4.09 -20.75 33.08
N ILE A 245 -5.07 -20.45 32.21
CA ILE A 245 -6.49 -20.69 32.47
C ILE A 245 -6.77 -22.19 32.56
N VAL A 246 -6.31 -22.99 31.59
CA VAL A 246 -6.54 -24.45 31.58
C VAL A 246 -5.89 -25.12 32.79
N LEU A 247 -4.65 -24.75 33.13
CA LEU A 247 -4.00 -25.28 34.34
C LEU A 247 -4.76 -24.88 35.62
N SER A 248 -5.22 -23.63 35.73
CA SER A 248 -5.95 -23.17 36.92
C SER A 248 -7.29 -23.90 37.10
N MET A 249 -8.07 -24.06 36.02
CA MET A 249 -9.33 -24.81 36.05
C MET A 249 -9.10 -26.29 36.32
N SER A 250 -8.06 -26.89 35.73
CA SER A 250 -7.73 -28.29 35.93
C SER A 250 -7.23 -28.59 37.35
N MET A 251 -6.49 -27.65 37.95
CA MET A 251 -6.10 -27.72 39.36
C MET A 251 -7.31 -27.62 40.28
N LEU A 252 -8.26 -26.74 39.96
CA LEU A 252 -9.52 -26.64 40.69
C LEU A 252 -10.35 -27.93 40.60
N ILE A 253 -10.43 -28.54 39.41
CA ILE A 253 -11.09 -29.85 39.23
C ILE A 253 -10.36 -30.93 40.04
N THR A 254 -9.04 -30.98 39.97
CA THR A 254 -8.23 -31.96 40.73
C THR A 254 -8.42 -31.81 42.24
N TRP A 255 -8.56 -30.57 42.73
CA TRP A 255 -8.84 -30.29 44.13
C TRP A 255 -10.24 -30.74 44.55
N LEU A 256 -11.28 -30.45 43.75
CA LEU A 256 -12.66 -30.85 44.02
C LEU A 256 -12.87 -32.37 43.92
N GLU A 257 -12.19 -33.03 43.00
CA GLU A 257 -12.27 -34.48 42.78
C GLU A 257 -11.39 -35.30 43.73
N LYS A 258 -10.71 -34.65 44.68
CA LYS A 258 -10.06 -35.30 45.82
C LYS A 258 -11.05 -35.59 46.96
N ASP A 259 -12.20 -34.92 46.98
CA ASP A 259 -13.24 -35.17 47.97
C ASP A 259 -13.85 -36.57 47.81
N LYS A 260 -14.56 -37.04 48.85
CA LYS A 260 -15.14 -38.40 48.90
C LYS A 260 -16.02 -38.68 47.67
N GLY A 261 -15.77 -39.80 47.00
CA GLY A 261 -16.46 -40.20 45.77
C GLY A 261 -15.95 -39.51 44.51
N GLY A 262 -14.86 -38.75 44.57
CA GLY A 262 -14.24 -38.07 43.44
C GLY A 262 -13.24 -38.93 42.66
N GLN A 263 -12.93 -38.52 41.42
CA GLN A 263 -12.04 -39.23 40.50
C GLN A 263 -10.64 -39.53 41.09
N PHE A 264 -10.14 -38.71 42.01
CA PHE A 264 -8.78 -38.82 42.54
C PHE A 264 -8.74 -39.21 44.04
N GLU A 265 -9.83 -39.75 44.59
CA GLU A 265 -9.94 -40.09 46.02
C GLU A 265 -8.84 -41.05 46.51
N THR A 266 -8.45 -42.04 45.70
CA THR A 266 -7.53 -43.10 46.09
C THR A 266 -6.05 -42.78 45.86
N LEU A 267 -5.74 -41.62 45.28
CA LEU A 267 -4.38 -41.25 44.88
C LEU A 267 -3.69 -40.42 45.97
N GLU A 268 -2.40 -40.69 46.19
CA GLU A 268 -1.56 -39.91 47.08
C GLU A 268 -1.24 -38.54 46.48
N GLY A 269 -1.02 -37.52 47.31
CA GLY A 269 -1.03 -36.12 46.88
C GLY A 269 -0.06 -35.76 45.74
N ALA A 270 1.10 -36.41 45.64
CA ALA A 270 2.04 -36.20 44.54
C ALA A 270 1.54 -36.82 43.22
N ASP A 271 0.94 -38.00 43.29
CA ASP A 271 0.36 -38.70 42.13
C ASP A 271 -0.93 -38.04 41.66
N THR A 272 -1.75 -37.52 42.58
CA THR A 272 -2.93 -36.69 42.27
C THR A 272 -2.53 -35.43 41.50
N PHE A 273 -1.50 -34.72 41.97
CA PHE A 273 -1.01 -33.50 41.31
C PHE A 273 -0.43 -33.81 39.92
N GLY A 274 0.44 -34.82 39.81
CA GLY A 274 1.03 -35.23 38.54
C GLY A 274 -0.03 -35.67 37.51
N SER A 275 -1.02 -36.45 37.95
CA SER A 275 -2.14 -36.86 37.10
C SER A 275 -3.02 -35.68 36.69
N GLY A 276 -3.30 -34.75 37.60
CA GLY A 276 -4.05 -33.53 37.31
C GLY A 276 -3.37 -32.64 36.28
N VAL A 277 -2.05 -32.41 36.41
CA VAL A 277 -1.25 -31.65 35.40
C VAL A 277 -1.24 -32.37 34.05
N PHE A 278 -1.04 -33.69 34.06
CA PHE A 278 -1.00 -34.47 32.83
C PHE A 278 -2.35 -34.40 32.09
N THR A 279 -3.47 -34.61 32.79
CA THR A 279 -4.81 -34.52 32.22
C THR A 279 -5.11 -33.11 31.73
N ALA A 280 -4.67 -32.07 32.45
CA ALA A 280 -4.80 -30.67 32.01
C ALA A 280 -4.07 -30.42 30.68
N PHE A 281 -2.82 -30.88 30.58
CA PHE A 281 -2.01 -30.73 29.38
C PHE A 281 -2.56 -31.56 28.22
N PHE A 282 -3.00 -32.78 28.50
CA PHE A 282 -3.62 -33.65 27.50
C PHE A 282 -4.91 -33.02 26.96
N SER A 283 -5.74 -32.46 27.84
CA SER A 283 -6.93 -31.70 27.44
C SER A 283 -6.65 -30.48 26.58
N LEU A 284 -5.56 -29.76 26.86
CA LEU A 284 -5.15 -28.61 26.05
C LEU A 284 -4.70 -29.02 24.65
N VAL A 285 -3.92 -30.11 24.53
CA VAL A 285 -3.36 -30.57 23.25
C VAL A 285 -4.41 -31.25 22.36
N THR A 286 -5.33 -32.02 22.94
CA THR A 286 -6.46 -32.61 22.19
C THR A 286 -7.61 -31.64 21.98
N PHE A 287 -7.56 -30.48 22.67
CA PHE A 287 -8.67 -29.55 22.82
C PHE A 287 -9.98 -30.22 23.26
N GLU A 288 -9.87 -31.27 24.07
CA GLU A 288 -10.99 -32.06 24.57
C GLU A 288 -10.91 -32.17 26.09
N VAL A 289 -12.04 -32.25 26.77
CA VAL A 289 -12.05 -32.51 28.22
C VAL A 289 -11.73 -33.97 28.49
N GLN A 290 -10.68 -34.22 29.28
CA GLN A 290 -10.19 -35.56 29.63
C GLN A 290 -10.48 -35.91 31.11
N PHE A 291 -11.04 -34.97 31.87
CA PHE A 291 -11.50 -35.20 33.23
C PHE A 291 -12.84 -35.96 33.24
N GLN A 292 -13.01 -36.87 34.20
CA GLN A 292 -14.25 -37.63 34.41
C GLN A 292 -14.80 -37.31 35.81
N PRO A 293 -15.30 -36.08 36.04
CA PRO A 293 -15.69 -35.62 37.37
C PRO A 293 -16.91 -36.35 37.91
N GLN A 294 -16.80 -36.84 39.15
CA GLN A 294 -17.89 -37.50 39.85
C GLN A 294 -18.64 -36.53 40.77
N THR A 295 -17.96 -35.50 41.27
CA THR A 295 -18.55 -34.50 42.17
C THR A 295 -19.39 -33.47 41.41
N VAL A 296 -20.40 -32.90 42.07
CA VAL A 296 -21.24 -31.84 41.48
C VAL A 296 -20.41 -30.60 41.14
N GLY A 297 -19.48 -30.22 42.02
CA GLY A 297 -18.57 -29.09 41.80
C GLY A 297 -17.62 -29.33 40.63
N GLY A 298 -17.00 -30.50 40.57
CA GLY A 298 -16.12 -30.89 39.46
C GLY A 298 -16.84 -30.86 38.11
N ARG A 299 -18.09 -31.32 38.04
CA ARG A 299 -18.92 -31.28 36.82
C ARG A 299 -19.17 -29.86 36.31
N ILE A 300 -19.47 -28.92 37.21
CA ILE A 300 -19.72 -27.51 36.83
C ILE A 300 -18.44 -26.86 36.29
N VAL A 301 -17.31 -27.03 36.99
CA VAL A 301 -16.02 -26.46 36.55
C VAL A 301 -15.57 -27.10 35.23
N THR A 302 -15.81 -28.40 35.06
CA THR A 302 -15.51 -29.13 33.83
C THR A 302 -16.33 -28.64 32.64
N LEU A 303 -17.58 -28.24 32.85
CA LEU A 303 -18.40 -27.60 31.80
C LEU A 303 -17.83 -26.24 31.37
N GLY A 304 -17.30 -25.46 32.32
CA GLY A 304 -16.56 -24.23 32.03
C GLY A 304 -15.28 -24.47 31.21
N LEU A 305 -14.52 -25.51 31.56
CA LEU A 305 -13.36 -25.95 30.79
C LEU A 305 -13.73 -26.39 29.36
N ALA A 306 -14.81 -27.18 29.22
CA ALA A 306 -15.32 -27.62 27.92
C ALA A 306 -15.67 -26.44 27.01
N PHE A 307 -16.36 -25.43 27.54
CA PHE A 307 -16.72 -24.24 26.78
C PHE A 307 -15.48 -23.49 26.24
N ILE A 308 -14.45 -23.31 27.07
CA ILE A 308 -13.21 -22.65 26.67
C ILE A 308 -12.48 -23.46 25.59
N LEU A 309 -12.36 -24.78 25.76
CA LEU A 309 -11.68 -25.64 24.77
C LEU A 309 -12.38 -25.63 23.41
N VAL A 310 -13.72 -25.66 23.37
CA VAL A 310 -14.48 -25.55 22.12
C VAL A 310 -14.21 -24.23 21.40
N LEU A 311 -14.21 -23.11 22.13
CA LEU A 311 -13.88 -21.80 21.53
C LEU A 311 -12.45 -21.76 20.98
N LEU A 312 -11.51 -22.42 21.67
CA LEU A 312 -10.12 -22.51 21.21
C LEU A 312 -9.96 -23.34 19.93
N VAL A 313 -10.63 -24.49 19.81
CA VAL A 313 -10.60 -25.27 18.55
C VAL A 313 -11.16 -24.46 17.40
N CYS A 314 -12.34 -23.86 17.60
CA CYS A 314 -13.00 -23.08 16.55
C CYS A 314 -12.14 -21.88 16.14
N GLY A 315 -11.56 -21.16 17.10
CA GLY A 315 -10.67 -20.02 16.83
C GLY A 315 -9.37 -20.43 16.15
N TYR A 316 -8.76 -21.54 16.60
CA TYR A 316 -7.52 -22.06 16.02
C TYR A 316 -7.75 -22.51 14.57
N THR A 317 -8.79 -23.30 14.32
CA THR A 317 -9.10 -23.83 12.98
C THR A 317 -9.50 -22.73 11.99
N ALA A 318 -10.28 -21.73 12.41
CA ALA A 318 -10.64 -20.58 11.58
C ALA A 318 -9.42 -19.72 11.20
N THR A 319 -8.53 -19.47 12.17
CA THR A 319 -7.33 -18.65 11.94
C THR A 319 -6.31 -19.40 11.10
N LEU A 320 -6.14 -20.70 11.33
CA LEU A 320 -5.29 -21.56 10.50
C LEU A 320 -5.78 -21.60 9.05
N ALA A 321 -7.09 -21.73 8.82
CA ALA A 321 -7.67 -21.70 7.48
C ALA A 321 -7.37 -20.37 6.77
N SER A 322 -7.54 -19.23 7.45
CA SER A 322 -7.20 -17.91 6.90
C SER A 322 -5.71 -17.82 6.52
N PHE A 323 -4.81 -18.36 7.35
CA PHE A 323 -3.38 -18.36 7.04
C PHE A 323 -3.00 -19.24 5.84
N LEU A 324 -3.70 -20.35 5.62
CA LEU A 324 -3.48 -21.21 4.46
C LEU A 324 -4.03 -20.61 3.16
N VAL A 325 -4.98 -19.68 3.28
CA VAL A 325 -5.58 -18.93 2.16
C VAL A 325 -4.74 -17.70 1.81
N VAL A 326 -3.69 -17.36 2.56
CA VAL A 326 -2.87 -16.18 2.27
C VAL A 326 -2.25 -16.33 0.88
N GLU A 327 -2.86 -15.58 -0.05
CA GLU A 327 -2.34 -15.19 -1.35
C GLU A 327 -0.85 -14.88 -1.19
N SER A 328 -0.04 -15.40 -2.12
CA SER A 328 1.36 -15.00 -2.25
C SER A 328 1.43 -13.49 -2.45
N ARG A 329 1.49 -12.73 -1.34
CA ARG A 329 1.62 -11.28 -1.40
C ARG A 329 2.97 -11.01 -2.05
N LEU A 330 2.90 -10.53 -3.28
CA LEU A 330 4.06 -9.99 -3.99
C LEU A 330 4.51 -8.77 -3.18
N ALA A 331 5.55 -8.94 -2.38
CA ALA A 331 6.12 -7.90 -1.54
C ALA A 331 7.41 -7.40 -2.18
N SER A 332 7.60 -6.09 -2.17
CA SER A 332 8.92 -5.54 -2.51
C SER A 332 9.92 -5.94 -1.42
N PRO A 333 11.17 -6.31 -1.76
CA PRO A 333 12.21 -6.63 -0.79
C PRO A 333 12.66 -5.41 0.04
N ILE A 334 12.29 -4.20 -0.40
CA ILE A 334 12.54 -2.94 0.30
C ILE A 334 11.22 -2.21 0.53
N SER A 335 11.15 -1.43 1.62
CA SER A 335 9.95 -0.67 1.98
C SER A 335 10.09 0.84 1.71
N SER A 336 11.32 1.34 1.59
CA SER A 336 11.61 2.76 1.44
C SER A 336 12.90 3.02 0.65
N LEU A 337 13.10 4.28 0.23
CA LEU A 337 14.37 4.72 -0.36
C LEU A 337 15.55 4.56 0.61
N ASN A 338 15.32 4.72 1.92
CA ASN A 338 16.36 4.51 2.94
C ASN A 338 16.85 3.07 2.97
N ASP A 339 15.99 2.09 2.73
CA ASP A 339 16.39 0.69 2.64
C ASP A 339 17.27 0.45 1.41
N ALA A 340 16.90 1.04 0.27
CA ALA A 340 17.72 1.00 -0.95
C ALA A 340 19.12 1.61 -0.72
N ILE A 341 19.21 2.73 0.02
CA ILE A 341 20.49 3.35 0.39
C ILE A 341 21.32 2.43 1.28
N ARG A 342 20.72 1.86 2.33
CA ARG A 342 21.42 0.95 3.27
C ARG A 342 21.94 -0.31 2.59
N LEU A 343 21.19 -0.83 1.63
CA LEU A 343 21.55 -2.02 0.86
C LEU A 343 22.48 -1.71 -0.33
N GLY A 344 22.79 -0.43 -0.58
CA GLY A 344 23.71 -0.03 -1.65
C GLY A 344 23.15 -0.23 -3.06
N TYR A 345 21.83 -0.16 -3.23
CA TYR A 345 21.17 -0.36 -4.52
C TYR A 345 21.52 0.74 -5.52
N LYS A 346 21.62 0.37 -6.79
CA LYS A 346 21.70 1.32 -7.90
C LYS A 346 20.31 1.84 -8.23
N VAL A 347 20.19 3.16 -8.35
CA VAL A 347 18.93 3.87 -8.57
C VAL A 347 18.94 4.50 -9.96
N CYS A 348 18.06 4.05 -10.86
CA CYS A 348 17.83 4.73 -12.13
C CYS A 348 16.96 5.96 -11.94
N ALA A 349 17.38 7.09 -12.52
CA ALA A 349 16.55 8.28 -12.59
C ALA A 349 16.83 9.03 -13.90
N HIS A 350 15.82 9.75 -14.39
CA HIS A 350 16.04 10.68 -15.49
C HIS A 350 16.96 11.83 -15.03
N ARG A 351 17.78 12.39 -15.93
CA ARG A 351 18.70 13.52 -15.66
C ARG A 351 18.06 14.74 -14.96
N SER A 352 16.74 14.94 -15.07
CA SER A 352 16.07 16.05 -14.37
C SER A 352 15.84 15.76 -12.89
N ASP A 353 15.82 14.49 -12.51
CA ASP A 353 15.43 14.00 -11.20
C ASP A 353 16.64 13.39 -10.46
N SER A 354 17.79 13.20 -11.12
CA SER A 354 19.02 12.67 -10.50
C SER A 354 19.52 13.52 -9.33
N GLY A 355 19.55 14.85 -9.48
CA GLY A 355 19.91 15.75 -8.39
C GLY A 355 18.99 15.66 -7.18
N LEU A 356 17.69 15.36 -7.40
CA LEU A 356 16.74 15.10 -6.32
C LEU A 356 17.07 13.77 -5.62
N VAL A 357 17.42 12.72 -6.37
CA VAL A 357 17.80 11.42 -5.81
C VAL A 357 19.05 11.55 -4.92
N VAL A 358 20.06 12.30 -5.36
CA VAL A 358 21.27 12.58 -4.57
C VAL A 358 20.94 13.40 -3.32
N LEU A 359 20.09 14.42 -3.44
CA LEU A 359 19.65 15.24 -2.30
C LEU A 359 18.93 14.42 -1.22
N ASN A 360 18.28 13.33 -1.60
CA ASN A 360 17.61 12.40 -0.69
C ASN A 360 18.55 11.32 -0.11
N GLY A 361 19.87 11.48 -0.25
CA GLY A 361 20.88 10.67 0.45
C GLY A 361 21.45 9.49 -0.34
N VAL A 362 21.08 9.33 -1.61
CA VAL A 362 21.71 8.33 -2.49
C VAL A 362 23.08 8.83 -2.93
N SER A 363 24.12 8.02 -2.77
CA SER A 363 25.47 8.35 -3.25
C SER A 363 25.47 8.57 -4.77
N GLU A 364 26.20 9.57 -5.25
CA GLU A 364 26.35 9.85 -6.70
C GLU A 364 26.81 8.60 -7.48
N SER A 365 27.67 7.76 -6.87
CA SER A 365 28.13 6.50 -7.47
C SER A 365 27.04 5.47 -7.73
N ASN A 366 25.92 5.58 -7.01
CA ASN A 366 24.80 4.64 -7.06
C ASN A 366 23.63 5.20 -7.90
N VAL A 367 23.74 6.44 -8.41
CA VAL A 367 22.74 7.02 -9.30
C VAL A 367 23.11 6.72 -10.74
N VAL A 368 22.19 6.09 -11.46
CA VAL A 368 22.29 5.85 -12.91
C VAL A 368 21.43 6.88 -13.61
N GLU A 369 22.08 7.88 -14.21
CA GLU A 369 21.39 8.92 -14.95
C GLU A 369 21.01 8.48 -16.35
N LEU A 370 19.73 8.61 -16.70
CA LEU A 370 19.19 8.29 -18.01
C LEU A 370 18.73 9.55 -18.76
N ALA A 371 18.96 9.56 -20.07
CA ALA A 371 18.69 10.72 -20.93
C ALA A 371 17.21 10.89 -21.27
N SER A 372 16.47 9.78 -21.40
CA SER A 372 15.05 9.76 -21.70
C SER A 372 14.24 9.27 -20.51
N ARG A 373 13.06 9.84 -20.30
CA ARG A 373 12.11 9.37 -19.27
C ARG A 373 11.61 7.96 -19.55
N GLY A 374 11.41 7.61 -20.82
CA GLY A 374 10.93 6.29 -21.24
C GLY A 374 11.92 5.15 -20.97
N ASP A 375 13.21 5.46 -20.79
CA ASP A 375 14.25 4.44 -20.58
C ASP A 375 14.43 4.08 -19.09
N VAL A 376 13.80 4.84 -18.18
CA VAL A 376 13.98 4.69 -16.73
C VAL A 376 13.45 3.36 -16.22
N LEU A 377 12.17 3.06 -16.50
CA LEU A 377 11.54 1.83 -16.02
C LEU A 377 12.12 0.56 -16.68
N PRO A 378 12.38 0.53 -18.01
CA PRO A 378 13.02 -0.62 -18.66
C PRO A 378 14.44 -0.95 -18.17
N SER A 379 15.13 0.01 -17.55
CA SER A 379 16.48 -0.19 -17.03
C SER A 379 16.52 -0.92 -15.68
N VAL A 380 15.36 -1.07 -15.02
CA VAL A 380 15.23 -1.80 -13.74
C VAL A 380 15.45 -3.30 -13.98
N GLY A 381 16.33 -3.92 -13.19
CA GLY A 381 16.74 -5.31 -13.31
C GLY A 381 17.92 -5.56 -14.26
N SER A 382 18.20 -4.62 -15.19
CA SER A 382 19.34 -4.73 -16.11
C SER A 382 20.52 -3.85 -15.67
N THR A 383 20.26 -2.56 -15.45
CA THR A 383 21.29 -1.54 -15.18
C THR A 383 21.23 -1.04 -13.74
N CYS A 384 20.05 -1.05 -13.14
CA CYS A 384 19.78 -0.62 -11.78
C CYS A 384 18.81 -1.57 -11.07
N ASP A 385 18.78 -1.50 -9.74
CA ASP A 385 17.94 -2.38 -8.92
C ASP A 385 16.53 -1.78 -8.73
N VAL A 386 16.46 -0.44 -8.67
CA VAL A 386 15.23 0.33 -8.47
C VAL A 386 15.25 1.59 -9.32
N ALA A 387 14.09 2.18 -9.55
CA ALA A 387 13.94 3.43 -10.28
C ALA A 387 13.21 4.49 -9.47
N VAL A 388 13.62 5.74 -9.67
CA VAL A 388 12.90 6.93 -9.21
C VAL A 388 12.41 7.67 -10.44
N LEU A 389 11.09 7.77 -10.56
CA LEU A 389 10.40 8.38 -11.70
C LEU A 389 9.08 9.01 -11.26
N ARG A 390 8.46 9.81 -12.12
CA ARG A 390 7.15 10.40 -11.83
C ARG A 390 6.05 9.35 -11.95
N GLN A 391 4.99 9.52 -11.18
CA GLN A 391 3.87 8.60 -11.20
C GLN A 391 3.24 8.49 -12.61
N GLU A 392 3.13 9.60 -13.34
CA GLU A 392 2.66 9.58 -14.73
C GLU A 392 3.55 8.75 -15.67
N ASP A 393 4.87 8.69 -15.44
CA ASP A 393 5.77 7.88 -16.26
C ASP A 393 5.57 6.40 -15.96
N PHE A 394 5.41 6.06 -14.67
CA PHE A 394 5.15 4.71 -14.23
C PHE A 394 3.83 4.17 -14.80
N GLU A 395 2.73 4.93 -14.63
CA GLU A 395 1.42 4.56 -15.17
C GLU A 395 1.43 4.44 -16.70
N ALA A 396 2.10 5.38 -17.39
CA ALA A 396 2.22 5.32 -18.84
C ALA A 396 3.00 4.08 -19.29
N SER A 397 4.11 3.77 -18.63
CA SER A 397 4.99 2.64 -18.98
C SER A 397 4.29 1.29 -18.76
N GLN A 398 3.51 1.15 -17.70
CA GLN A 398 2.73 -0.08 -17.46
C GLN A 398 1.61 -0.28 -18.47
N ALA A 399 1.03 0.82 -18.97
CA ALA A 399 0.00 0.74 -19.99
C ALA A 399 0.54 0.35 -21.38
N VAL A 400 1.84 0.50 -21.61
CA VAL A 400 2.47 0.08 -22.88
C VAL A 400 2.34 -1.43 -23.08
N ASN A 401 2.05 -1.84 -24.32
CA ASN A 401 1.88 -3.24 -24.73
C ASN A 401 0.90 -4.06 -23.88
N ARG A 402 -0.15 -3.41 -23.33
CA ARG A 402 -1.20 -4.06 -22.52
C ARG A 402 -0.69 -4.74 -21.24
N GLY A 403 0.19 -4.08 -20.48
CA GLY A 403 0.66 -4.57 -19.18
C GLY A 403 2.15 -4.93 -19.16
N SER A 404 3.02 -4.06 -19.68
CA SER A 404 4.46 -4.22 -19.48
C SER A 404 4.84 -3.89 -18.04
N PHE A 405 5.90 -4.48 -17.50
CA PHE A 405 6.45 -4.12 -16.18
C PHE A 405 5.46 -4.30 -15.00
N CYS A 406 4.55 -5.27 -15.07
CA CYS A 406 3.64 -5.58 -13.97
C CYS A 406 4.33 -6.30 -12.79
N GLU A 407 5.54 -6.80 -13.00
CA GLU A 407 6.43 -7.32 -11.96
C GLU A 407 7.02 -6.20 -11.07
N LEU A 408 6.95 -4.95 -11.54
CA LEU A 408 7.42 -3.78 -10.81
C LEU A 408 6.24 -3.09 -10.11
N ALA A 409 6.45 -2.67 -8.87
CA ALA A 409 5.46 -1.92 -8.10
C ALA A 409 6.05 -0.68 -7.46
N LYS A 410 5.16 0.26 -7.12
CA LYS A 410 5.50 1.43 -6.30
C LYS A 410 5.85 0.96 -4.89
N ILE A 411 6.92 1.51 -4.34
CA ILE A 411 7.49 1.15 -3.04
C ILE A 411 7.35 2.33 -2.10
N GLY A 412 6.57 2.15 -1.03
CA GLY A 412 6.36 3.17 -0.02
C GLY A 412 5.65 4.43 -0.54
N ASP A 413 5.79 5.52 0.22
CA ASP A 413 5.22 6.82 -0.11
C ASP A 413 6.06 7.57 -1.16
N PRO A 414 5.48 8.54 -1.89
CA PRO A 414 6.23 9.39 -2.80
C PRO A 414 7.42 10.08 -2.10
N ILE A 415 8.59 10.07 -2.76
CA ILE A 415 9.81 10.70 -2.25
C ILE A 415 9.63 12.23 -2.18
N THR A 416 9.00 12.79 -3.20
CA THR A 416 8.65 14.20 -3.26
C THR A 416 7.49 14.40 -4.23
N THR A 417 7.00 15.63 -4.29
CA THR A 417 5.94 16.03 -5.22
C THR A 417 6.38 17.27 -5.98
N GLY A 418 6.46 17.16 -7.31
CA GLY A 418 6.73 18.28 -8.19
C GLY A 418 5.46 19.07 -8.48
N LEU A 419 5.53 20.40 -8.46
CA LEU A 419 4.43 21.24 -8.93
C LEU A 419 4.51 21.37 -10.45
N ILE A 420 3.43 21.01 -11.14
CA ILE A 420 3.32 21.11 -12.59
C ILE A 420 2.46 22.32 -12.94
N GLY A 421 2.94 23.13 -13.88
CA GLY A 421 2.24 24.33 -14.32
C GLY A 421 2.52 24.69 -15.77
N ILE A 422 1.85 25.76 -16.20
CA ILE A 422 2.09 26.46 -17.46
C ILE A 422 2.70 27.83 -17.15
N ALA A 423 3.73 28.22 -17.89
CA ALA A 423 4.25 29.58 -17.83
C ALA A 423 3.29 30.51 -18.58
N VAL A 424 3.04 31.67 -18.01
CA VAL A 424 2.15 32.70 -18.55
C VAL A 424 2.82 34.06 -18.46
N SER A 425 2.48 34.99 -19.36
CA SER A 425 2.99 36.35 -19.28
C SER A 425 2.43 37.10 -18.06
N GLU A 426 3.18 38.09 -17.55
CA GLU A 426 2.75 38.93 -16.42
C GLU A 426 1.40 39.60 -16.67
N LYS A 427 1.16 40.04 -17.91
CA LYS A 427 -0.09 40.69 -18.33
C LYS A 427 -1.34 39.84 -18.02
N TRP A 428 -1.26 38.53 -18.20
CA TRP A 428 -2.42 37.64 -18.07
C TRP A 428 -2.34 36.73 -16.85
N ALA A 429 -1.29 36.83 -16.05
CA ALA A 429 -1.00 35.90 -14.96
C ALA A 429 -2.13 35.81 -13.94
N TRP A 430 -2.68 36.96 -13.54
CA TRP A 430 -3.78 37.01 -12.58
C TRP A 430 -5.07 36.39 -13.14
N ALA A 431 -5.46 36.76 -14.37
CA ALA A 431 -6.67 36.27 -15.01
C ALA A 431 -6.64 34.76 -15.28
N LEU A 432 -5.53 34.26 -15.82
CA LEU A 432 -5.35 32.84 -16.11
C LEU A 432 -5.24 32.01 -14.82
N ARG A 433 -4.62 32.55 -13.76
CA ARG A 433 -4.56 31.87 -12.46
C ARG A 433 -5.96 31.71 -11.86
N TYR A 434 -6.75 32.77 -11.84
CA TYR A 434 -8.13 32.72 -11.36
C TYR A 434 -8.97 31.73 -12.17
N ALA A 435 -8.93 31.84 -13.51
CA ALA A 435 -9.68 30.96 -14.40
C ALA A 435 -9.29 29.48 -14.21
N MET A 436 -8.00 29.17 -14.06
CA MET A 436 -7.56 27.81 -13.78
C MET A 436 -8.03 27.31 -12.41
N THR A 437 -7.95 28.13 -11.37
CA THR A 437 -8.44 27.75 -10.03
C THR A 437 -9.94 27.50 -10.03
N ALA A 438 -10.73 28.31 -10.76
CA ALA A 438 -12.16 28.06 -10.93
C ALA A 438 -12.42 26.71 -11.63
N MET A 439 -11.72 26.43 -12.73
CA MET A 439 -11.82 25.14 -13.44
C MET A 439 -11.41 23.94 -12.57
N GLN A 440 -10.43 24.09 -11.69
CA GLN A 440 -10.02 23.05 -10.74
C GLN A 440 -11.11 22.78 -9.71
N GLN A 441 -11.75 23.84 -9.17
CA GLN A 441 -12.87 23.70 -8.22
C GLN A 441 -14.09 23.03 -8.85
N GLU A 442 -14.35 23.29 -10.13
CA GLU A 442 -15.42 22.65 -10.90
C GLU A 442 -15.08 21.21 -11.35
N GLY A 443 -13.87 20.72 -11.09
CA GLY A 443 -13.44 19.36 -11.46
C GLY A 443 -13.09 19.17 -12.94
N GLN A 444 -13.16 20.23 -13.76
CA GLN A 444 -12.92 20.16 -15.21
C GLN A 444 -11.48 19.72 -15.55
N VAL A 445 -10.50 20.11 -14.73
CA VAL A 445 -9.11 19.67 -14.89
C VAL A 445 -8.99 18.17 -14.66
N GLN A 446 -9.66 17.64 -13.62
CA GLN A 446 -9.64 16.21 -13.32
C GLN A 446 -10.39 15.40 -14.38
N GLU A 447 -11.50 15.92 -14.90
CA GLU A 447 -12.22 15.31 -16.02
C GLU A 447 -11.34 15.20 -17.28
N ALA A 448 -10.62 16.27 -17.61
CA ALA A 448 -9.68 16.28 -18.73
C ALA A 448 -8.55 15.25 -18.53
N LEU A 449 -8.02 15.10 -17.31
CA LEU A 449 -7.04 14.06 -16.99
C LEU A 449 -7.63 12.65 -17.09
N ASN A 450 -8.79 12.41 -16.49
CA ASN A 450 -9.42 11.09 -16.47
C ASN A 450 -9.74 10.56 -17.87
N ALA A 451 -10.10 11.45 -18.80
CA ALA A 451 -10.41 11.06 -20.18
C ALA A 451 -9.20 10.55 -20.97
N TYR A 452 -7.98 10.83 -20.53
CA TYR A 452 -6.73 10.37 -21.15
C TYR A 452 -5.94 9.43 -20.24
N ARG A 453 -6.48 9.05 -19.08
CA ARG A 453 -5.78 8.19 -18.14
C ARG A 453 -5.55 6.82 -18.78
N PRO A 454 -4.29 6.33 -18.80
CA PRO A 454 -4.01 5.01 -19.33
C PRO A 454 -4.78 3.94 -18.54
N PRO A 455 -5.33 2.91 -19.22
CA PRO A 455 -5.97 1.80 -18.55
C PRO A 455 -4.95 1.03 -17.70
N ASP A 456 -5.37 0.60 -16.53
CA ASP A 456 -4.57 -0.24 -15.64
C ASP A 456 -4.68 -1.71 -16.08
N TYR A 457 -3.72 -2.15 -16.88
CA TYR A 457 -3.64 -3.55 -17.31
C TYR A 457 -3.05 -4.46 -16.23
N CYS A 458 -2.21 -3.95 -15.33
CA CYS A 458 -1.53 -4.80 -14.36
C CYS A 458 -2.47 -5.33 -13.28
N SER A 459 -3.47 -4.55 -12.86
CA SER A 459 -4.51 -5.07 -11.96
C SER A 459 -5.40 -6.12 -12.65
N ALA A 460 -5.71 -5.94 -13.94
CA ALA A 460 -6.46 -6.93 -14.71
C ALA A 460 -5.66 -8.23 -14.88
N VAL A 461 -4.36 -8.15 -15.19
CA VAL A 461 -3.46 -9.31 -15.28
C VAL A 461 -3.36 -10.01 -13.93
N ALA A 462 -3.25 -9.25 -12.83
CA ALA A 462 -3.24 -9.83 -11.48
C ALA A 462 -4.55 -10.54 -11.15
N ALA A 463 -5.70 -9.94 -11.48
CA ALA A 463 -7.01 -10.53 -11.24
C ALA A 463 -7.26 -11.78 -12.11
N GLU A 464 -6.79 -11.80 -13.35
CA GLU A 464 -6.83 -12.99 -14.22
C GLU A 464 -5.92 -14.10 -13.70
N ALA A 465 -4.71 -13.75 -13.24
CA ALA A 465 -3.79 -14.70 -12.62
C ALA A 465 -4.39 -15.30 -11.33
N GLU A 466 -5.09 -14.50 -10.53
CA GLU A 466 -5.81 -14.96 -9.34
C GLU A 466 -6.99 -15.86 -9.70
N ALA A 467 -7.79 -15.49 -10.71
CA ALA A 467 -8.95 -16.27 -11.15
C ALA A 467 -8.57 -17.62 -11.79
N THR A 468 -7.37 -17.73 -12.35
CA THR A 468 -6.85 -18.96 -12.96
C THR A 468 -5.94 -19.75 -12.02
N ALA A 469 -5.52 -19.17 -10.89
CA ALA A 469 -4.75 -19.87 -9.89
C ALA A 469 -5.56 -21.03 -9.31
N GLU A 470 -4.97 -22.24 -9.35
CA GLU A 470 -5.52 -23.36 -8.59
C GLU A 470 -5.53 -22.99 -7.11
N PRO A 471 -6.58 -23.37 -6.36
CA PRO A 471 -6.63 -23.11 -4.93
C PRO A 471 -5.35 -23.67 -4.28
N PRO A 472 -4.69 -22.90 -3.40
CA PRO A 472 -3.42 -23.31 -2.80
C PRO A 472 -3.58 -24.68 -2.14
N SER A 473 -2.96 -25.71 -2.73
CA SER A 473 -2.97 -27.06 -2.18
C SER A 473 -2.01 -27.12 -1.00
N LEU A 474 -2.37 -27.84 0.05
CA LEU A 474 -1.49 -28.05 1.21
C LEU A 474 -0.26 -28.87 0.79
N GLN A 475 0.89 -28.20 0.69
CA GLN A 475 2.16 -28.85 0.36
C GLN A 475 2.82 -29.50 1.59
N VAL A 476 3.80 -30.38 1.36
CA VAL A 476 4.54 -31.08 2.43
C VAL A 476 5.26 -30.08 3.33
N GLU A 477 5.76 -29.00 2.75
CA GLU A 477 6.42 -27.87 3.41
C GLU A 477 5.48 -27.17 4.41
N GLY A 478 4.17 -27.18 4.16
CA GLY A 478 3.14 -26.66 5.06
C GLY A 478 2.91 -27.54 6.30
N MET A 479 3.16 -28.85 6.18
CA MET A 479 2.96 -29.85 7.25
C MET A 479 4.26 -30.33 7.91
N ALA A 480 5.41 -29.82 7.46
CA ALA A 480 6.72 -30.20 7.97
C ALA A 480 6.86 -29.97 9.50
N GLY A 481 6.37 -28.84 10.02
CA GLY A 481 6.42 -28.51 11.45
C GLY A 481 5.72 -29.57 12.33
N PRO A 482 4.41 -29.84 12.13
CA PRO A 482 3.70 -30.91 12.82
C PRO A 482 4.36 -32.29 12.73
N PHE A 483 4.86 -32.68 11.56
CA PHE A 483 5.56 -33.97 11.38
C PHE A 483 6.85 -34.06 12.21
N VAL A 484 7.67 -33.01 12.22
CA VAL A 484 8.89 -32.94 13.02
C VAL A 484 8.56 -32.98 14.51
N LEU A 485 7.57 -32.21 14.97
CA LEU A 485 7.17 -32.17 16.37
C LEU A 485 6.71 -33.56 16.87
N THR A 486 5.89 -34.24 16.07
CA THR A 486 5.39 -35.58 16.38
C THR A 486 6.54 -36.59 16.47
N SER A 487 7.49 -36.51 15.54
CA SER A 487 8.68 -37.37 15.52
C SER A 487 9.55 -37.16 16.76
N ILE A 488 9.72 -35.91 17.21
CA ILE A 488 10.46 -35.57 18.44
C ILE A 488 9.76 -36.14 19.68
N ILE A 489 8.44 -35.97 19.80
CA ILE A 489 7.67 -36.46 20.95
C ILE A 489 7.72 -37.99 21.00
N ALA A 490 7.56 -38.67 19.86
CA ALA A 490 7.65 -40.13 19.77
C ALA A 490 9.03 -40.64 20.15
N LEU A 491 10.10 -39.99 19.66
CA LEU A 491 11.48 -40.34 20.01
C LEU A 491 11.74 -40.14 21.50
N PHE A 492 11.26 -39.05 22.10
CA PHE A 492 11.36 -38.82 23.54
C PHE A 492 10.64 -39.91 24.34
N GLY A 493 9.42 -40.28 23.95
CA GLY A 493 8.67 -41.37 24.56
C GLY A 493 9.42 -42.72 24.49
N PHE A 494 10.03 -43.02 23.33
CA PHE A 494 10.88 -44.19 23.15
C PHE A 494 12.08 -44.16 24.10
N ILE A 495 12.83 -43.04 24.15
CA ILE A 495 13.98 -42.89 25.04
C ILE A 495 13.59 -43.08 26.51
N VAL A 496 12.50 -42.46 26.96
CA VAL A 496 12.01 -42.60 28.34
C VAL A 496 11.63 -44.05 28.66
N HIS A 497 10.99 -44.75 27.71
CA HIS A 497 10.65 -46.17 27.88
C HIS A 497 11.91 -47.03 28.09
N PHE A 498 12.94 -46.86 27.26
CA PHE A 498 14.19 -47.63 27.39
C PHE A 498 14.97 -47.27 28.66
N ILE A 499 14.97 -45.99 29.06
CA ILE A 499 15.58 -45.57 30.33
C ILE A 499 14.86 -46.23 31.51
N LYS A 500 13.51 -46.24 31.51
CA LYS A 500 12.72 -46.87 32.57
C LYS A 500 12.95 -48.38 32.62
N ALA A 501 12.90 -49.06 31.47
CA ALA A 501 13.18 -50.49 31.38
C ALA A 501 14.59 -50.84 31.89
N ALA A 502 15.60 -50.01 31.57
CA ALA A 502 16.96 -50.19 32.07
C ALA A 502 17.09 -49.94 33.59
N ILE A 503 16.35 -48.97 34.14
CA ILE A 503 16.29 -48.71 35.59
C ILE A 503 15.61 -49.88 36.31
N ASP A 504 14.50 -50.38 35.77
CA ASP A 504 13.72 -51.46 36.36
C ASP A 504 14.48 -52.79 36.32
N ASP A 505 15.18 -53.11 35.22
CA ASP A 505 16.09 -54.26 35.14
C ASP A 505 17.25 -54.13 36.15
N ARG A 506 17.85 -52.93 36.30
CA ARG A 506 18.87 -52.68 37.33
C ARG A 506 18.32 -52.85 38.75
N ARG A 507 17.08 -52.41 39.02
CA ARG A 507 16.42 -52.59 40.33
C ARG A 507 16.11 -54.06 40.60
N ALA A 508 15.59 -54.79 39.61
CA ALA A 508 15.35 -56.23 39.70
C ALA A 508 16.64 -57.01 39.98
N ARG A 509 17.73 -56.69 39.28
CA ARG A 509 19.06 -57.28 39.53
C ARG A 509 19.61 -56.94 40.92
N ARG A 510 19.37 -55.72 41.43
CA ARG A 510 19.76 -55.32 42.80
C ARG A 510 18.93 -56.05 43.86
N GLN A 511 17.63 -56.20 43.67
CA GLN A 511 16.76 -56.95 44.58
C GLN A 511 17.04 -58.46 44.56
N ALA A 512 17.36 -59.02 43.40
CA ALA A 512 17.82 -60.40 43.26
C ALA A 512 19.13 -60.60 44.04
N LYS A 513 20.13 -59.73 43.86
CA LYS A 513 21.38 -59.77 44.65
C LYS A 513 21.17 -59.60 46.14
N ALA A 514 20.22 -58.74 46.57
CA ALA A 514 19.89 -58.57 47.99
C ALA A 514 19.20 -59.81 48.59
N LYS A 515 18.30 -60.48 47.85
CA LYS A 515 17.68 -61.74 48.29
C LYS A 515 18.68 -62.90 48.36
N THR A 516 19.63 -62.98 47.43
CA THR A 516 20.70 -64.01 47.48
C THR A 516 21.67 -63.76 48.63
N ALA A 517 21.93 -62.50 49.01
CA ALA A 517 22.77 -62.18 50.17
C ALA A 517 22.10 -62.54 51.51
N VAL A 518 20.77 -62.43 51.61
CA VAL A 518 20.01 -62.84 52.82
C VAL A 518 19.87 -64.36 52.92
N ALA A 519 19.72 -65.07 51.80
CA ALA A 519 19.63 -66.55 51.79
C ALA A 519 20.95 -67.27 52.11
N VAL A 520 22.10 -66.58 52.07
CA VAL A 520 23.40 -67.15 52.45
C VAL A 520 23.62 -67.12 53.97
N ASP A 521 22.85 -66.32 54.73
CA ASP A 521 23.01 -66.19 56.19
C ASP A 521 22.14 -67.18 57.00
N ASP A 522 21.06 -67.72 56.41
CA ASP A 522 20.14 -68.68 57.05
C ASP A 522 20.46 -70.17 56.75
N GLY A 523 21.62 -70.45 56.14
CA GLY A 523 22.00 -71.77 55.63
C GLY A 523 22.60 -72.76 56.64
N ASP A 524 22.53 -72.51 57.96
CA ASP A 524 23.21 -73.33 58.97
C ASP A 524 22.31 -73.67 60.18
N ALA A 525 21.22 -74.42 59.96
CA ALA A 525 20.48 -75.10 61.04
C ALA A 525 19.63 -76.31 60.57
N LYS A 526 20.24 -77.50 60.74
CA LYS A 526 19.74 -78.87 61.07
C LYS A 526 18.32 -79.37 60.71
N ASP A 527 18.35 -80.61 60.20
CA ASP A 527 17.37 -81.72 60.23
C ASP A 527 16.33 -81.69 61.37
N VAL A 528 15.05 -81.96 61.04
CA VAL A 528 14.13 -82.95 61.66
C VAL A 528 12.94 -83.25 60.71
N GLN A 529 12.64 -84.53 60.47
CA GLN A 529 11.35 -85.09 60.01
C GLN A 529 10.67 -85.81 61.21
N PRO A 530 9.42 -86.35 61.15
CA PRO A 530 8.23 -86.07 60.31
C PRO A 530 6.92 -86.02 61.16
N GLU A 531 5.74 -85.63 60.62
CA GLU A 531 4.45 -86.26 61.02
C GLU A 531 3.26 -85.96 60.08
N GLN A 532 2.21 -86.77 60.23
CA GLN A 532 1.17 -87.19 59.28
C GLN A 532 -0.04 -86.25 59.10
N LEU A 533 -0.74 -86.46 57.95
CA LEU A 533 -2.16 -86.17 57.63
C LEU A 533 -3.15 -86.49 58.77
N PRO A 534 -4.42 -85.98 58.80
CA PRO A 534 -5.39 -85.86 57.68
C PRO A 534 -6.19 -84.53 57.73
N GLY A 535 -7.16 -84.14 56.89
CA GLY A 535 -8.09 -84.76 55.95
C GLY A 535 -9.34 -83.86 55.89
N ALA A 536 -10.17 -84.04 54.86
CA ALA A 536 -11.53 -83.53 54.69
C ALA A 536 -11.70 -82.00 54.47
N GLU A 537 -12.64 -81.49 53.68
CA GLU A 537 -13.64 -82.03 52.75
C GLU A 537 -14.21 -80.79 52.01
N ASN A 538 -14.63 -80.98 50.76
CA ASN A 538 -15.88 -80.51 50.12
C ASN A 538 -16.44 -79.11 50.50
N VAL A 539 -16.86 -78.24 49.58
CA VAL A 539 -18.06 -78.39 48.72
C VAL A 539 -18.14 -77.17 47.77
N ALA A 540 -18.37 -77.48 46.48
CA ALA A 540 -19.26 -76.86 45.47
C ALA A 540 -19.32 -75.31 45.29
N SER A 541 -19.03 -74.82 44.07
CA SER A 541 -19.98 -74.52 42.96
C SER A 541 -20.55 -73.10 43.07
N GLU A 542 -20.70 -72.26 42.05
CA GLU A 542 -21.00 -72.38 40.61
C GLU A 542 -20.34 -71.19 39.88
N ALA A 543 -19.77 -71.36 38.67
CA ALA A 543 -20.36 -71.05 37.34
C ALA A 543 -20.86 -69.59 37.18
N ASN A 544 -20.62 -68.84 36.10
CA ASN A 544 -20.28 -69.15 34.71
C ASN A 544 -19.76 -67.83 34.05
N GLU A 545 -18.63 -67.80 33.33
CA GLU A 545 -18.39 -68.10 31.89
C GLU A 545 -18.45 -66.89 30.94
N GLY A 546 -17.49 -66.84 30.00
CA GLY A 546 -17.48 -65.97 28.82
C GLY A 546 -16.09 -65.48 28.37
N SER A 547 -15.16 -66.40 28.06
CA SER A 547 -14.56 -66.60 26.71
C SER A 547 -13.29 -65.74 26.44
N THR A 548 -12.05 -66.23 26.65
CA THR A 548 -11.16 -67.00 25.73
C THR A 548 -11.17 -66.51 24.27
N ALA A 549 -10.09 -65.93 23.72
CA ALA A 549 -8.72 -66.40 23.42
C ALA A 549 -8.58 -66.91 21.98
N VAL A 550 -7.63 -66.37 21.21
CA VAL A 550 -7.19 -66.93 19.92
C VAL A 550 -5.66 -66.83 19.78
N VAL A 551 -5.09 -67.97 19.40
CA VAL A 551 -3.68 -68.33 19.11
C VAL A 551 -3.31 -67.95 17.66
N PRO A 552 -2.03 -67.66 17.32
CA PRO A 552 -1.65 -67.30 15.95
C PRO A 552 -1.36 -68.53 15.07
N VAL A 553 -1.62 -68.41 13.77
CA VAL A 553 -1.27 -69.39 12.73
C VAL A 553 -0.46 -68.70 11.62
N THR A 554 0.65 -69.31 11.25
CA THR A 554 1.52 -69.04 10.08
C THR A 554 1.15 -69.96 8.92
N VAL A 555 1.11 -69.48 7.65
CA VAL A 555 1.42 -70.28 6.43
C VAL A 555 1.89 -69.39 5.26
N ASP A 556 2.86 -69.93 4.51
CA ASP A 556 3.56 -69.50 3.29
C ASP A 556 2.76 -69.34 1.96
N ALA A 557 3.36 -68.53 1.08
CA ALA A 557 3.63 -68.66 -0.37
C ALA A 557 2.60 -69.11 -1.46
N ASN A 558 2.73 -68.40 -2.60
CA ASN A 558 2.57 -68.79 -4.03
C ASN A 558 1.30 -68.43 -4.86
N LEU A 559 1.63 -67.90 -6.06
CA LEU A 559 0.92 -67.51 -7.32
C LEU A 559 -0.14 -68.52 -7.90
N PRO A 560 -0.87 -68.31 -9.05
CA PRO A 560 -0.73 -67.31 -10.17
C PRO A 560 -2.03 -66.71 -10.85
N GLN A 561 -1.80 -65.72 -11.74
CA GLN A 561 -2.46 -65.37 -13.05
C GLN A 561 -3.99 -65.31 -13.25
N LYS A 562 -4.49 -64.16 -13.78
CA LYS A 562 -5.10 -64.06 -15.14
C LYS A 562 -5.39 -62.61 -15.60
N ALA A 563 -5.24 -62.41 -16.91
CA ALA A 563 -5.33 -61.18 -17.68
C ALA A 563 -6.75 -60.82 -18.13
N LEU A 564 -6.97 -59.54 -18.51
CA LEU A 564 -7.92 -59.13 -19.56
C LEU A 564 -7.47 -57.82 -20.24
N ILE A 565 -7.65 -57.81 -21.55
CA ILE A 565 -7.13 -56.92 -22.59
C ILE A 565 -8.20 -55.89 -22.99
N SER A 566 -7.85 -54.64 -23.31
CA SER A 566 -8.27 -53.94 -24.57
C SER A 566 -7.83 -52.47 -24.65
N LYS A 567 -7.59 -52.04 -25.89
CA LYS A 567 -6.95 -50.80 -26.39
C LYS A 567 -7.73 -49.49 -26.14
N PRO A 568 -7.08 -48.31 -26.17
CA PRO A 568 -7.72 -47.03 -26.48
C PRO A 568 -7.64 -46.64 -27.98
N LEU A 569 -8.70 -45.99 -28.46
CA LEU A 569 -8.91 -45.39 -29.79
C LEU A 569 -8.29 -43.98 -29.89
N GLU A 570 -7.88 -43.60 -31.11
CA GLU A 570 -7.42 -42.27 -31.53
C GLU A 570 -8.51 -41.18 -31.41
N PRO A 571 -8.15 -39.90 -31.18
CA PRO A 571 -9.03 -38.75 -31.41
C PRO A 571 -8.77 -38.03 -32.76
N CYS A 572 -9.88 -37.62 -33.39
CA CYS A 572 -9.98 -36.90 -34.65
C CYS A 572 -9.52 -35.43 -34.62
N GLU A 573 -8.99 -35.02 -35.77
CA GLU A 573 -8.73 -33.65 -36.26
C GLU A 573 -10.01 -32.78 -36.33
N PRO A 574 -9.92 -31.44 -36.13
CA PRO A 574 -10.95 -30.50 -36.59
C PRO A 574 -10.51 -29.64 -37.79
N ALA A 575 -11.51 -29.34 -38.62
CA ALA A 575 -11.46 -28.77 -39.96
C ALA A 575 -11.20 -27.24 -40.05
N GLN A 576 -10.78 -26.83 -41.25
CA GLN A 576 -10.47 -25.45 -41.69
C GLN A 576 -11.69 -24.62 -42.14
N GLN A 577 -11.59 -23.29 -41.86
CA GLN A 577 -11.97 -22.09 -42.67
C GLN A 577 -13.46 -21.78 -42.98
N PRO A 578 -13.85 -20.52 -43.37
CA PRO A 578 -13.06 -19.51 -44.12
C PRO A 578 -13.16 -18.01 -43.72
N ASP A 579 -12.30 -17.24 -44.39
CA ASP A 579 -12.06 -15.79 -44.39
C ASP A 579 -13.23 -14.89 -44.88
N GLY A 580 -13.23 -13.61 -44.43
CA GLY A 580 -13.60 -12.48 -45.31
C GLY A 580 -14.28 -11.22 -44.71
N LEU A 581 -13.65 -10.05 -44.93
CA LEU A 581 -14.14 -8.64 -44.98
C LEU A 581 -14.47 -7.90 -43.66
N SER A 582 -14.27 -6.59 -43.47
CA SER A 582 -13.58 -5.48 -44.16
C SER A 582 -13.63 -4.21 -43.28
N LYS A 583 -12.70 -3.27 -43.51
CA LYS A 583 -12.65 -1.85 -43.08
C LYS A 583 -14.01 -1.16 -42.80
N ILE A 584 -14.10 -0.44 -41.68
CA ILE A 584 -14.48 1.00 -41.55
C ILE A 584 -13.68 1.57 -40.37
#